data_AF-A0AB37N4V0-F1
#
_entry.id   AF-A0AB37N4V0-F1
#
_cell.length_a   1.000
_cell.length_b   1.000
_cell.length_c   1.000
_cell.angle_alpha   90.00
_cell.angle_beta   90.00
_cell.angle_gamma   90.00
#
_symmetry.space_group_name_H-M   'P 1'
#
loop_
_entity.id
_entity.type
_entity.pdbx_description
1 polymer ?
#
loop_
_entity_poly.entity_id
_entity_poly.type
_entity_poly.pdbx_seq_one_letter_code
_entity_poly.pdbx_strand_id
1 'polypeptide(L)'
;MELWDKAERLWTRVKNWKTVRGWHIWKLKLVDARLYFVSMFVGLLTGLVAVPYHYLLYYLFHLRSVFFASHPAWYWHIPLFLFSWGILVFVMWLVGKMPLIGGGGIPQTRGVINGRITYRHPFIEMVSKFVGGILSFSAGLSLGREGPSVQIGSYVGSLVSRWTHILKGEQKQLLAAGAGAGLAAAFAAPLASSLIVIESIERFDAPKTAITTLLSGVVAGAVASMVFPVNPYHLIEVTEPVFAFFVQVKYFLILAVIVSVCGKFYSSTMNAFRHVYAKVNSPAYVKMLYLVLVAYIISLMQVNLTGGGEQFLLAQAQNGSTQIMWVTAVMLLHFVFSVFSVSSGLPGGSFIPTLVTGGLLGQIVGLVGVRYGVIGQENVSYIMLVSMSAFLVAVVRTPLTAIVLITEITGHFEVFYPSVVVGGLTYYFTELLQMKPSNVSLYEDMIHAPDFKEEKRYTLSVEIMTDSYLDGKLVDELSLPERCVIINVHRDGKNLVPAGTRLIPGDQVQIEMDSQDIEKLYEPLVSMANIY
;
A
#
# COMPACT_ATOMS: atom_id res chain seq x y z
N MET A 1 -53.19 -36.35 -20.52
CA MET A 1 -51.89 -36.31 -21.25
C MET A 1 -51.04 -35.10 -20.88
N GLU A 2 -51.60 -33.90 -20.72
CA GLU A 2 -50.80 -32.68 -20.37
C GLU A 2 -50.06 -32.72 -19.01
N LEU A 3 -50.59 -33.42 -18.01
CA LEU A 3 -49.94 -33.53 -16.69
C LEU A 3 -48.68 -34.42 -16.71
N TRP A 4 -48.69 -35.46 -17.53
CA TRP A 4 -47.53 -36.33 -17.74
C TRP A 4 -46.43 -35.61 -18.54
N ASP A 5 -46.83 -34.84 -19.53
CA ASP A 5 -45.92 -34.07 -20.38
C ASP A 5 -45.27 -32.87 -19.63
N LYS A 6 -45.98 -32.29 -18.64
CA LYS A 6 -45.40 -31.34 -17.68
C LYS A 6 -44.43 -32.01 -16.70
N ALA A 7 -44.76 -33.20 -16.20
CA ALA A 7 -43.89 -33.95 -15.30
C ALA A 7 -42.60 -34.38 -16.01
N GLU A 8 -42.68 -34.81 -17.27
CA GLU A 8 -41.54 -35.21 -18.08
C GLU A 8 -40.65 -34.03 -18.48
N ARG A 9 -41.24 -32.85 -18.76
CA ARG A 9 -40.51 -31.57 -18.93
C ARG A 9 -39.83 -31.06 -17.65
N LEU A 10 -40.45 -31.26 -16.49
CA LEU A 10 -39.83 -30.97 -15.18
C LEU A 10 -38.71 -31.97 -14.88
N TRP A 11 -38.91 -33.25 -15.16
CA TRP A 11 -37.93 -34.30 -14.92
C TRP A 11 -36.71 -34.18 -15.84
N THR A 12 -36.92 -33.81 -17.11
CA THR A 12 -35.83 -33.46 -18.05
C THR A 12 -35.12 -32.17 -17.68
N ARG A 13 -35.82 -31.13 -17.17
CA ARG A 13 -35.17 -29.93 -16.59
C ARG A 13 -34.32 -30.26 -15.36
N VAL A 14 -34.80 -31.11 -14.46
CA VAL A 14 -34.05 -31.56 -13.27
C VAL A 14 -32.86 -32.46 -13.66
N LYS A 15 -33.02 -33.31 -14.68
CA LYS A 15 -31.94 -34.15 -15.23
C LYS A 15 -30.88 -33.30 -15.97
N ASN A 16 -31.29 -32.23 -16.64
CA ASN A 16 -30.41 -31.19 -17.22
C ASN A 16 -29.84 -30.20 -16.18
N TRP A 17 -30.31 -30.22 -14.94
CA TRP A 17 -29.67 -29.49 -13.83
C TRP A 17 -28.56 -30.33 -13.18
N LYS A 18 -28.71 -31.66 -13.26
CA LYS A 18 -27.68 -32.66 -12.89
C LYS A 18 -26.64 -32.90 -13.98
N THR A 19 -26.76 -32.34 -15.17
CA THR A 19 -25.65 -32.34 -16.13
C THR A 19 -24.57 -31.39 -15.61
N VAL A 20 -23.37 -31.96 -15.42
CA VAL A 20 -22.02 -31.40 -15.25
C VAL A 20 -21.91 -29.89 -14.99
N ARG A 21 -22.52 -29.04 -15.82
CA ARG A 21 -22.58 -27.58 -15.74
C ARG A 21 -23.12 -27.03 -14.40
N GLY A 22 -24.21 -27.57 -13.87
CA GLY A 22 -24.79 -27.12 -12.58
C GLY A 22 -23.88 -27.43 -11.40
N TRP A 23 -23.27 -28.61 -11.40
CA TRP A 23 -22.33 -29.07 -10.38
C TRP A 23 -20.99 -28.31 -10.47
N HIS A 24 -20.52 -27.98 -11.67
CA HIS A 24 -19.33 -27.13 -11.88
C HIS A 24 -19.55 -25.70 -11.38
N ILE A 25 -20.70 -25.08 -11.66
CA ILE A 25 -21.04 -23.75 -11.13
C ILE A 25 -21.13 -23.77 -9.60
N TRP A 26 -21.71 -24.82 -9.02
CA TRP A 26 -21.78 -24.98 -7.56
C TRP A 26 -20.40 -25.20 -6.93
N LYS A 27 -19.54 -25.99 -7.58
CA LYS A 27 -18.14 -26.22 -7.19
C LYS A 27 -17.31 -24.94 -7.28
N LEU A 28 -17.49 -24.13 -8.33
CA LEU A 28 -16.84 -22.82 -8.48
C LEU A 28 -17.28 -21.85 -7.38
N LYS A 29 -18.59 -21.77 -7.08
CA LYS A 29 -19.11 -20.97 -5.96
C LYS A 29 -18.56 -21.41 -4.59
N LEU A 30 -18.35 -22.72 -4.39
CA LEU A 30 -17.73 -23.26 -3.19
C LEU A 30 -16.23 -22.92 -3.08
N VAL A 31 -15.51 -22.89 -4.21
CA VAL A 31 -14.10 -22.49 -4.27
C VAL A 31 -13.95 -21.00 -3.92
N ASP A 32 -14.80 -20.14 -4.47
CA ASP A 32 -14.82 -18.71 -4.14
C ASP A 32 -15.19 -18.46 -2.66
N ALA A 33 -16.18 -19.19 -2.12
CA ALA A 33 -16.55 -19.10 -0.71
C ALA A 33 -15.41 -19.54 0.22
N ARG A 34 -14.65 -20.58 -0.14
CA ARG A 34 -13.45 -21.01 0.60
C ARG A 34 -12.42 -19.88 0.63
N LEU A 35 -12.17 -19.24 -0.50
CA LEU A 35 -11.19 -18.15 -0.58
C LEU A 35 -11.59 -16.97 0.32
N TYR A 36 -12.86 -16.56 0.30
CA TYR A 36 -13.34 -15.49 1.18
C TYR A 36 -13.20 -15.83 2.66
N PHE A 37 -13.46 -17.09 3.03
CA PHE A 37 -13.25 -17.54 4.41
C PHE A 37 -11.78 -17.52 4.81
N VAL A 38 -10.89 -18.02 3.93
CA VAL A 38 -9.45 -18.01 4.18
C VAL A 38 -8.90 -16.57 4.21
N SER A 39 -9.43 -15.65 3.41
CA SER A 39 -8.99 -14.24 3.43
C SER A 39 -9.38 -13.53 4.73
N MET A 40 -10.55 -13.83 5.31
CA MET A 40 -10.92 -13.37 6.65
C MET A 40 -9.95 -13.90 7.72
N PHE A 41 -9.55 -15.17 7.61
CA PHE A 41 -8.57 -15.77 8.52
C PHE A 41 -7.17 -15.15 8.38
N VAL A 42 -6.74 -14.85 7.15
CA VAL A 42 -5.52 -14.04 6.90
C VAL A 42 -5.64 -12.67 7.56
N GLY A 43 -6.82 -12.04 7.51
CA GLY A 43 -7.08 -10.75 8.11
C GLY A 43 -6.95 -10.79 9.63
N LEU A 44 -7.52 -11.81 10.26
CA LEU A 44 -7.39 -12.06 11.70
C LEU A 44 -5.93 -12.20 12.11
N LEU A 45 -5.18 -13.09 11.46
CA LEU A 45 -3.76 -13.30 11.77
C LEU A 45 -2.91 -12.05 11.50
N THR A 46 -3.21 -11.32 10.42
CA THR A 46 -2.53 -10.06 10.11
C THR A 46 -2.81 -9.01 11.17
N GLY A 47 -4.06 -8.86 11.62
CA GLY A 47 -4.43 -7.97 12.72
C GLY A 47 -3.70 -8.33 14.01
N LEU A 48 -3.62 -9.62 14.35
CA LEU A 48 -2.92 -10.10 15.55
C LEU A 48 -1.41 -9.81 15.53
N VAL A 49 -0.79 -9.63 14.36
CA VAL A 49 0.63 -9.28 14.23
C VAL A 49 0.82 -7.76 14.07
N ALA A 50 0.00 -7.10 13.26
CA ALA A 50 0.12 -5.68 12.94
C ALA A 50 -0.29 -4.77 14.10
N VAL A 51 -1.26 -5.18 14.93
CA VAL A 51 -1.71 -4.36 16.06
C VAL A 51 -0.64 -4.25 17.16
N PRO A 52 0.02 -5.35 17.60
CA PRO A 52 1.19 -5.24 18.47
C PRO A 52 2.33 -4.41 17.88
N TYR A 53 2.56 -4.49 16.56
CA TYR A 53 3.53 -3.63 15.88
C TYR A 53 3.18 -2.16 16.10
N HIS A 54 1.93 -1.74 15.84
CA HIS A 54 1.52 -0.35 16.06
C HIS A 54 1.57 0.08 17.52
N TYR A 55 1.17 -0.80 18.44
CA TYR A 55 1.26 -0.53 19.86
C TYR A 55 2.69 -0.28 20.32
N LEU A 56 3.65 -1.09 19.86
CA LEU A 56 5.07 -0.89 20.19
C LEU A 56 5.61 0.41 19.60
N LEU A 57 5.23 0.79 18.38
CA LEU A 57 5.59 2.08 17.80
C LEU A 57 5.05 3.25 18.63
N TYR A 58 3.76 3.20 18.97
CA TYR A 58 3.11 4.22 19.81
C TYR A 58 3.78 4.33 21.18
N TYR A 59 4.00 3.20 21.85
CA TYR A 59 4.62 3.15 23.17
C TYR A 59 6.05 3.69 23.17
N LEU A 60 6.88 3.28 22.20
CA LEU A 60 8.27 3.76 22.10
C LEU A 60 8.35 5.23 21.70
N PHE A 61 7.41 5.71 20.87
CA PHE A 61 7.29 7.14 20.62
C PHE A 61 6.98 7.91 21.90
N HIS A 62 6.01 7.43 22.69
CA HIS A 62 5.62 8.07 23.94
C HIS A 62 6.75 8.07 24.97
N LEU A 63 7.47 6.96 25.14
CA LEU A 63 8.65 6.91 26.00
C LEU A 63 9.70 7.95 25.61
N ARG A 64 9.96 8.08 24.30
CA ARG A 64 10.90 9.06 23.78
C ARG A 64 10.39 10.49 23.98
N SER A 65 9.10 10.75 23.75
CA SER A 65 8.53 12.09 23.96
C SER A 65 8.57 12.51 25.43
N VAL A 66 8.28 11.59 26.36
CA VAL A 66 8.42 11.84 27.81
C VAL A 66 9.87 12.13 28.18
N PHE A 67 10.84 11.38 27.63
CA PHE A 67 12.25 11.62 27.87
C PHE A 67 12.65 13.06 27.48
N PHE A 68 12.35 13.49 26.25
CA PHE A 68 12.70 14.83 25.79
C PHE A 68 11.90 15.93 26.51
N ALA A 69 10.63 15.69 26.84
CA ALA A 69 9.81 16.65 27.59
C ALA A 69 10.30 16.85 29.03
N SER A 70 10.92 15.84 29.65
CA SER A 70 11.46 15.92 31.01
C SER A 70 12.72 16.78 31.13
N HIS A 71 13.30 17.26 30.02
CA HIS A 71 14.55 18.04 29.97
C HIS A 71 15.64 17.46 30.89
N PRO A 72 16.03 16.18 30.70
CA PRO A 72 16.98 15.52 31.56
C PRO A 72 18.35 16.19 31.43
N ALA A 73 19.21 16.01 32.44
CA ALA A 73 20.55 16.56 32.41
C ALA A 73 21.32 16.08 31.16
N TRP A 74 22.17 16.96 30.61
CA TRP A 74 22.88 16.77 29.34
C TRP A 74 23.57 15.41 29.20
N TYR A 75 24.07 14.83 30.29
CA TYR A 75 24.77 13.55 30.27
C TYR A 75 23.87 12.35 29.96
N TRP A 76 22.55 12.42 30.19
CA TRP A 76 21.60 11.37 29.79
C TRP A 76 21.34 11.35 28.28
N HIS A 77 21.60 12.48 27.60
CA HIS A 77 21.45 12.56 26.16
C HIS A 77 22.52 11.74 25.42
N ILE A 78 23.72 11.61 25.99
CA ILE A 78 24.84 10.88 25.38
C ILE A 78 24.55 9.37 25.26
N PRO A 79 24.16 8.65 26.34
CA PRO A 79 23.78 7.24 26.25
C PRO A 79 22.62 7.02 25.28
N LEU A 80 21.59 7.87 25.30
CA LEU A 80 20.46 7.73 24.38
C LEU A 80 20.89 7.91 22.92
N PHE A 81 21.74 8.90 22.64
CA PHE A 81 22.27 9.13 21.30
C PHE A 81 23.08 7.93 20.80
N LEU A 82 24.01 7.41 21.61
CA LEU A 82 24.83 6.25 21.27
C LEU A 82 23.98 4.98 21.11
N PHE A 83 22.94 4.82 21.94
CA PHE A 83 22.00 3.72 21.84
C PHE A 83 21.20 3.77 20.53
N SER A 84 20.62 4.93 20.17
CA SER A 84 19.93 5.14 18.90
C SER A 84 20.84 4.91 17.69
N TRP A 85 22.12 5.32 17.79
CA TRP A 85 23.11 5.06 16.74
C TRP A 85 23.40 3.56 16.60
N GLY A 86 23.63 2.86 17.70
CA GLY A 86 23.81 1.40 17.72
C GLY A 86 22.60 0.65 17.14
N ILE A 87 21.38 1.12 17.45
CA ILE A 87 20.14 0.60 16.86
C ILE A 87 20.16 0.74 15.34
N LEU A 88 20.43 1.94 14.80
CA LEU A 88 20.42 2.13 13.35
C LEU A 88 21.50 1.31 12.64
N VAL A 89 22.69 1.16 13.25
CA VAL A 89 23.75 0.28 12.71
C VAL A 89 23.27 -1.18 12.67
N PHE A 90 22.61 -1.65 13.72
CA PHE A 90 22.05 -3.00 13.77
C PHE A 90 20.96 -3.20 12.72
N VAL A 91 20.05 -2.24 12.54
CA VAL A 91 19.00 -2.33 11.51
C VAL A 91 19.62 -2.31 10.11
N MET A 92 20.63 -1.50 9.86
CA MET A 92 21.32 -1.50 8.57
C MET A 92 22.01 -2.83 8.28
N TRP A 93 22.60 -3.47 9.30
CA TRP A 93 23.13 -4.82 9.17
C TRP A 93 22.04 -5.86 8.84
N LEU A 94 20.88 -5.75 9.49
CA LEU A 94 19.70 -6.60 9.23
C LEU A 94 19.21 -6.44 7.77
N VAL A 95 19.11 -5.20 7.28
CA VAL A 95 18.74 -4.90 5.87
C VAL A 95 19.78 -5.46 4.90
N GLY A 96 21.06 -5.37 5.22
CA GLY A 96 22.13 -5.97 4.41
C GLY A 96 22.07 -7.50 4.32
N LYS A 97 21.50 -8.18 5.34
CA LYS A 97 21.28 -9.63 5.32
C LYS A 97 20.01 -10.04 4.59
N MET A 98 18.96 -9.22 4.66
CA MET A 98 17.65 -9.49 4.07
C MET A 98 17.16 -8.25 3.32
N PRO A 99 17.57 -8.05 2.05
CA PRO A 99 17.32 -6.79 1.33
C PRO A 99 15.83 -6.48 1.13
N LEU A 100 14.96 -7.49 1.14
CA LEU A 100 13.51 -7.33 1.04
C LEU A 100 12.89 -6.53 2.19
N ILE A 101 13.55 -6.44 3.35
CA ILE A 101 13.01 -5.69 4.49
C ILE A 101 13.29 -4.18 4.38
N GLY A 102 14.12 -3.72 3.45
CA GLY A 102 14.45 -2.31 3.27
C GLY A 102 13.26 -1.47 2.79
N GLY A 103 13.25 -0.18 3.16
CA GLY A 103 12.30 0.82 2.70
C GLY A 103 10.83 0.53 3.06
N GLY A 104 9.91 1.02 2.21
CA GLY A 104 8.47 1.00 2.44
C GLY A 104 7.89 -0.40 2.55
N GLY A 105 8.08 -1.29 1.58
CA GLY A 105 7.45 -2.62 1.55
C GLY A 105 6.33 -2.74 0.52
N ILE A 106 5.68 -1.64 0.12
CA ILE A 106 4.64 -1.65 -0.94
C ILE A 106 5.22 -2.12 -2.29
N PRO A 107 6.36 -1.59 -2.78
CA PRO A 107 6.97 -2.09 -4.02
C PRO A 107 7.37 -3.57 -3.95
N GLN A 108 7.88 -4.02 -2.80
CA GLN A 108 8.25 -5.42 -2.56
C GLN A 108 7.04 -6.33 -2.65
N THR A 109 5.95 -5.97 -1.94
CA THR A 109 4.68 -6.68 -1.96
C THR A 109 4.10 -6.75 -3.37
N ARG A 110 4.13 -5.64 -4.12
CA ARG A 110 3.74 -5.61 -5.54
C ARG A 110 4.59 -6.57 -6.38
N GLY A 111 5.92 -6.57 -6.19
CA GLY A 111 6.82 -7.48 -6.91
C GLY A 111 6.55 -8.95 -6.63
N VAL A 112 6.12 -9.29 -5.41
CA VAL A 112 5.79 -10.67 -5.04
C VAL A 112 4.43 -11.09 -5.61
N ILE A 113 3.42 -10.23 -5.53
CA ILE A 113 2.09 -10.50 -6.11
C ILE A 113 2.17 -10.62 -7.63
N ASN A 114 3.00 -9.79 -8.28
CA ASN A 114 3.25 -9.86 -9.71
C ASN A 114 4.25 -10.98 -10.10
N GLY A 115 4.73 -11.77 -9.13
CA GLY A 115 5.60 -12.92 -9.40
C GLY A 115 7.03 -12.59 -9.88
N ARG A 116 7.45 -11.32 -9.77
CA ARG A 116 8.84 -10.89 -10.04
C ARG A 116 9.79 -11.29 -8.93
N ILE A 117 9.28 -11.31 -7.70
CA ILE A 117 10.05 -11.56 -6.48
C ILE A 117 9.39 -12.72 -5.74
N THR A 118 10.18 -13.47 -4.99
CA THR A 118 9.67 -14.59 -4.20
C THR A 118 10.17 -14.45 -2.76
N TYR A 119 9.26 -14.57 -1.78
CA TYR A 119 9.64 -14.65 -0.38
C TYR A 119 10.35 -15.97 -0.11
N ARG A 120 11.66 -15.93 0.15
CA ARG A 120 12.44 -17.15 0.44
C ARG A 120 12.08 -17.65 1.84
N HIS A 121 12.17 -16.76 2.83
CA HIS A 121 11.92 -17.08 4.23
C HIS A 121 10.86 -16.15 4.83
N PRO A 122 9.57 -16.33 4.48
CA PRO A 122 8.52 -15.36 4.82
C PRO A 122 8.38 -15.09 6.33
N PHE A 123 8.56 -16.09 7.20
CA PHE A 123 8.49 -15.89 8.64
C PHE A 123 9.67 -15.06 9.18
N ILE A 124 10.90 -15.36 8.76
CA ILE A 124 12.11 -14.66 9.23
C ILE A 124 12.12 -13.23 8.69
N GLU A 125 11.76 -13.04 7.42
CA GLU A 125 11.67 -11.71 6.81
C GLU A 125 10.56 -10.87 7.46
N MET A 126 9.42 -11.47 7.81
CA MET A 126 8.34 -10.82 8.56
C MET A 126 8.81 -10.32 9.93
N VAL A 127 9.45 -11.20 10.73
CA VAL A 127 9.99 -10.83 12.05
C VAL A 127 11.08 -9.77 11.91
N SER A 128 11.93 -9.88 10.90
CA SER A 128 12.98 -8.91 10.62
C SER A 128 12.41 -7.55 10.22
N LYS A 129 11.35 -7.50 9.40
CA LYS A 129 10.66 -6.25 9.05
C LYS A 129 9.97 -5.63 10.27
N PHE A 130 9.33 -6.45 11.10
CA PHE A 130 8.70 -6.01 12.35
C PHE A 130 9.71 -5.37 13.30
N VAL A 131 10.80 -6.08 13.61
CA VAL A 131 11.85 -5.59 14.51
C VAL A 131 12.59 -4.40 13.91
N GLY A 132 12.99 -4.48 12.64
CA GLY A 132 13.70 -3.41 11.94
C GLY A 132 12.89 -2.13 11.82
N GLY A 133 11.57 -2.24 11.60
CA GLY A 133 10.65 -1.11 11.56
C GLY A 133 10.50 -0.44 12.93
N ILE A 134 10.29 -1.22 13.99
CA ILE A 134 10.20 -0.72 15.37
C ILE A 134 11.49 0.02 15.76
N LEU A 135 12.64 -0.61 15.50
CA LEU A 135 13.93 -0.07 15.85
C LEU A 135 14.24 1.23 15.08
N SER A 136 14.00 1.27 13.77
CA SER A 136 14.19 2.47 12.94
C SER A 136 13.31 3.64 13.40
N PHE A 137 12.05 3.35 13.70
CA PHE A 137 11.11 4.35 14.18
C PHE A 137 11.46 4.84 15.59
N SER A 138 11.86 3.94 16.50
CA SER A 138 12.25 4.27 17.87
C SER A 138 13.50 5.15 17.94
N ALA A 139 14.42 5.02 16.98
CA ALA A 139 15.58 5.90 16.83
C ALA A 139 15.20 7.33 16.39
N GLY A 140 13.92 7.58 16.08
CA GLY A 140 13.38 8.90 15.81
C GLY A 140 13.30 9.27 14.34
N LEU A 141 13.52 8.34 13.42
CA LEU A 141 13.43 8.59 11.98
C LEU A 141 12.00 8.99 11.57
N SER A 142 11.89 9.85 10.55
CA SER A 142 10.60 10.23 9.97
C SER A 142 10.13 9.17 8.98
N LEU A 143 9.68 8.03 9.51
CA LEU A 143 9.18 6.88 8.77
C LEU A 143 7.76 6.53 9.22
N GLY A 144 6.92 6.13 8.28
CA GLY A 144 5.56 5.69 8.50
C GLY A 144 5.44 4.19 8.79
N ARG A 145 4.37 3.81 9.47
CA ARG A 145 4.08 2.42 9.84
C ARG A 145 3.36 1.64 8.75
N GLU A 146 2.81 2.31 7.74
CA GLU A 146 1.93 1.69 6.74
C GLU A 146 2.67 0.68 5.87
N GLY A 147 3.86 1.04 5.38
CA GLY A 147 4.63 0.20 4.48
C GLY A 147 5.03 -1.13 5.14
N PRO A 148 5.67 -1.10 6.33
CA PRO A 148 5.97 -2.32 7.07
C PRO A 148 4.72 -3.16 7.38
N SER A 149 3.59 -2.54 7.71
CA SER A 149 2.34 -3.26 8.01
C SER A 149 1.79 -3.99 6.78
N VAL A 150 1.78 -3.33 5.62
CA VAL A 150 1.40 -3.93 4.33
C VAL A 150 2.28 -5.14 4.02
N GLN A 151 3.60 -5.00 4.20
CA GLN A 151 4.52 -6.09 3.90
C GLN A 151 4.41 -7.25 4.90
N ILE A 152 4.26 -6.96 6.20
CA ILE A 152 3.99 -7.96 7.25
C ILE A 152 2.71 -8.74 6.92
N GLY A 153 1.64 -8.04 6.54
CA GLY A 153 0.40 -8.68 6.12
C GLY A 153 0.56 -9.57 4.88
N SER A 154 1.33 -9.12 3.89
CA SER A 154 1.68 -9.95 2.72
C SER A 154 2.45 -11.22 3.10
N TYR A 155 3.37 -11.13 4.07
CA TYR A 155 4.07 -12.31 4.61
C TYR A 155 3.11 -13.30 5.31
N VAL A 156 2.16 -12.79 6.12
CA VAL A 156 1.12 -13.63 6.74
C VAL A 156 0.29 -14.31 5.67
N GLY A 157 -0.16 -13.58 4.64
CA GLY A 157 -0.88 -14.15 3.49
C GLY A 157 -0.07 -15.25 2.79
N SER A 158 1.24 -15.05 2.61
CA SER A 158 2.12 -16.08 2.05
C SER A 158 2.29 -17.30 2.97
N LEU A 159 2.33 -17.13 4.29
CA LEU A 159 2.44 -18.25 5.23
C LEU A 159 1.15 -19.08 5.26
N VAL A 160 -0.01 -18.42 5.32
CA VAL A 160 -1.32 -19.07 5.29
C VAL A 160 -1.53 -19.81 3.98
N SER A 161 -1.14 -19.21 2.84
CA SER A 161 -1.21 -19.87 1.53
C SER A 161 -0.38 -21.15 1.48
N ARG A 162 0.84 -21.15 2.06
CA ARG A 162 1.67 -22.36 2.16
C ARG A 162 1.05 -23.42 3.08
N TRP A 163 0.42 -23.00 4.16
CA TRP A 163 -0.20 -23.92 5.13
C TRP A 163 -1.48 -24.57 4.59
N THR A 164 -2.26 -23.84 3.80
CA THR A 164 -3.56 -24.29 3.26
C THR A 164 -3.47 -25.01 1.91
N HIS A 165 -2.26 -25.16 1.34
CA HIS A 165 -2.00 -25.80 0.04
C HIS A 165 -2.90 -25.28 -1.10
N ILE A 166 -3.17 -23.98 -1.09
CA ILE A 166 -4.01 -23.29 -2.09
C ILE A 166 -3.29 -23.20 -3.44
N LEU A 167 -4.04 -23.21 -4.55
CA LEU A 167 -3.48 -23.15 -5.90
C LEU A 167 -2.68 -21.85 -6.11
N LYS A 168 -1.62 -21.90 -6.93
CA LYS A 168 -0.76 -20.74 -7.24
C LYS A 168 -1.54 -19.52 -7.77
N GLY A 169 -2.66 -19.72 -8.46
CA GLY A 169 -3.53 -18.62 -8.93
C GLY A 169 -4.23 -17.87 -7.78
N GLU A 170 -4.66 -18.59 -6.73
CA GLU A 170 -5.35 -18.03 -5.56
C GLU A 170 -4.36 -17.48 -4.52
N GLN A 171 -3.09 -17.92 -4.55
CA GLN A 171 -2.04 -17.42 -3.67
C GLN A 171 -1.90 -15.89 -3.77
N LYS A 172 -1.95 -15.32 -4.98
CA LYS A 172 -1.86 -13.87 -5.20
C LYS A 172 -2.94 -13.11 -4.41
N GLN A 173 -4.17 -13.57 -4.49
CA GLN A 173 -5.33 -12.99 -3.79
C GLN A 173 -5.16 -13.03 -2.27
N LEU A 174 -4.48 -14.05 -1.71
CA LEU A 174 -4.20 -14.11 -0.28
C LEU A 174 -3.06 -13.19 0.16
N LEU A 175 -2.01 -13.05 -0.66
CA LEU A 175 -0.95 -12.08 -0.40
C LEU A 175 -1.50 -10.65 -0.47
N ALA A 176 -2.37 -10.38 -1.45
CA ALA A 176 -3.08 -9.13 -1.60
C ALA A 176 -4.02 -8.88 -0.43
N ALA A 177 -4.81 -9.88 -0.02
CA ALA A 177 -5.68 -9.79 1.15
C ALA A 177 -4.90 -9.47 2.43
N GLY A 178 -3.76 -10.15 2.65
CA GLY A 178 -2.86 -9.84 3.76
C GLY A 178 -2.28 -8.43 3.67
N ALA A 179 -1.87 -7.98 2.48
CA ALA A 179 -1.38 -6.62 2.25
C ALA A 179 -2.44 -5.55 2.60
N GLY A 180 -3.68 -5.75 2.14
CA GLY A 180 -4.83 -4.91 2.50
C GLY A 180 -5.12 -4.93 4.00
N ALA A 181 -5.16 -6.11 4.61
CA ALA A 181 -5.33 -6.27 6.05
C ALA A 181 -4.27 -5.54 6.89
N GLY A 182 -3.02 -5.57 6.46
CA GLY A 182 -1.93 -4.85 7.11
C GLY A 182 -2.13 -3.33 7.09
N LEU A 183 -2.60 -2.79 5.96
CA LEU A 183 -2.93 -1.36 5.86
C LEU A 183 -4.19 -1.01 6.65
N ALA A 184 -5.23 -1.85 6.61
CA ALA A 184 -6.45 -1.66 7.36
C ALA A 184 -6.18 -1.65 8.87
N ALA A 185 -5.34 -2.56 9.37
CA ALA A 185 -4.89 -2.56 10.76
C ALA A 185 -4.12 -1.26 11.11
N ALA A 186 -3.39 -0.68 10.14
CA ALA A 186 -2.69 0.57 10.35
C ALA A 186 -3.66 1.73 10.51
N PHE A 187 -4.53 1.97 9.55
CA PHE A 187 -5.35 3.18 9.58
C PHE A 187 -6.75 2.99 10.17
N ALA A 188 -7.10 1.78 10.61
CA ALA A 188 -8.48 1.38 10.85
C ALA A 188 -9.38 1.71 9.65
N ALA A 189 -8.85 1.54 8.44
CA ALA A 189 -9.46 1.98 7.18
C ALA A 189 -9.56 0.85 6.13
N PRO A 190 -10.52 -0.08 6.27
CA PRO A 190 -10.70 -1.20 5.35
C PRO A 190 -11.00 -0.81 3.90
N LEU A 191 -11.82 0.21 3.64
CA LEU A 191 -12.19 0.59 2.27
C LEU A 191 -10.98 1.15 1.51
N ALA A 192 -10.27 2.10 2.12
CA ALA A 192 -9.03 2.63 1.58
C ALA A 192 -7.98 1.54 1.36
N SER A 193 -7.92 0.55 2.26
CA SER A 193 -6.99 -0.57 2.11
C SER A 193 -7.30 -1.50 0.94
N SER A 194 -8.57 -1.71 0.61
CA SER A 194 -8.94 -2.49 -0.57
C SER A 194 -8.60 -1.71 -1.85
N LEU A 195 -8.88 -0.40 -1.85
CA LEU A 195 -8.58 0.48 -2.99
C LEU A 195 -7.08 0.57 -3.27
N ILE A 196 -6.21 0.68 -2.26
CA ILE A 196 -4.76 0.74 -2.51
C ILE A 196 -4.25 -0.52 -3.19
N VAL A 197 -4.83 -1.67 -2.84
CA VAL A 197 -4.40 -2.94 -3.40
C VAL A 197 -4.73 -2.96 -4.88
N ILE A 198 -5.94 -2.54 -5.26
CA ILE A 198 -6.39 -2.49 -6.67
C ILE A 198 -5.67 -1.39 -7.46
N GLU A 199 -5.47 -0.22 -6.86
CA GLU A 199 -4.95 0.97 -7.55
C GLU A 199 -3.43 0.94 -7.68
N SER A 200 -2.71 0.38 -6.68
CA SER A 200 -1.25 0.46 -6.59
C SER A 200 -0.50 -0.88 -6.58
N ILE A 201 -1.12 -1.99 -6.16
CA ILE A 201 -0.42 -3.26 -5.90
C ILE A 201 -0.74 -4.32 -6.97
N GLU A 202 -2.02 -4.56 -7.24
CA GLU A 202 -2.52 -5.62 -8.12
C GLU A 202 -3.46 -5.01 -9.17
N ARG A 203 -3.09 -5.15 -10.45
CA ARG A 203 -3.90 -4.66 -11.59
C ARG A 203 -4.81 -5.74 -12.19
N PHE A 204 -4.66 -7.00 -11.77
CA PHE A 204 -5.33 -8.15 -12.36
C PHE A 204 -6.50 -8.61 -11.48
N ASP A 205 -7.58 -9.12 -12.08
CA ASP A 205 -8.74 -9.69 -11.38
C ASP A 205 -9.35 -8.81 -10.26
N ALA A 206 -9.43 -7.50 -10.52
CA ALA A 206 -9.76 -6.45 -9.56
C ALA A 206 -11.01 -6.72 -8.69
N PRO A 207 -12.15 -7.23 -9.18
CA PRO A 207 -13.34 -7.39 -8.34
C PRO A 207 -13.17 -8.45 -7.24
N LYS A 208 -12.55 -9.59 -7.56
CA LYS A 208 -12.37 -10.70 -6.59
C LYS A 208 -11.33 -10.33 -5.55
N THR A 209 -10.23 -9.72 -5.97
CA THR A 209 -9.18 -9.18 -5.08
C THR A 209 -9.72 -8.04 -4.20
N ALA A 210 -10.59 -7.17 -4.72
CA ALA A 210 -11.25 -6.13 -3.93
C ALA A 210 -12.03 -6.72 -2.75
N ILE A 211 -12.86 -7.73 -3.01
CA ILE A 211 -13.71 -8.33 -1.97
C ILE A 211 -12.86 -9.08 -0.94
N THR A 212 -11.87 -9.87 -1.36
CA THR A 212 -11.02 -10.61 -0.42
C THR A 212 -10.20 -9.67 0.47
N THR A 213 -9.66 -8.59 -0.10
CA THR A 213 -8.90 -7.57 0.63
C THR A 213 -9.79 -6.77 1.57
N LEU A 214 -11.00 -6.39 1.15
CA LEU A 214 -11.95 -5.70 1.99
C LEU A 214 -12.37 -6.55 3.19
N LEU A 215 -12.76 -7.82 2.97
CA LEU A 215 -13.14 -8.73 4.05
C LEU A 215 -11.99 -8.95 5.04
N SER A 216 -10.79 -9.17 4.52
CA SER A 216 -9.57 -9.31 5.34
C SER A 216 -9.28 -8.04 6.14
N GLY A 217 -9.42 -6.88 5.49
CA GLY A 217 -9.24 -5.55 6.07
C GLY A 217 -10.25 -5.24 7.16
N VAL A 218 -11.53 -5.59 6.99
CA VAL A 218 -12.56 -5.41 8.02
C VAL A 218 -12.22 -6.21 9.27
N VAL A 219 -11.79 -7.47 9.12
CA VAL A 219 -11.40 -8.30 10.26
C VAL A 219 -10.16 -7.74 10.96
N ALA A 220 -9.13 -7.36 10.20
CA ALA A 220 -7.91 -6.78 10.77
C ALA A 220 -8.16 -5.41 11.44
N GLY A 221 -8.99 -4.58 10.82
CA GLY A 221 -9.46 -3.31 11.37
C GLY A 221 -10.27 -3.50 12.65
N ALA A 222 -11.15 -4.49 12.72
CA ALA A 222 -11.89 -4.82 13.94
C ALA A 222 -10.94 -5.21 15.09
N VAL A 223 -9.89 -6.00 14.82
CA VAL A 223 -8.85 -6.31 15.81
C VAL A 223 -8.10 -5.05 16.25
N ALA A 224 -7.80 -4.13 15.32
CA ALA A 224 -7.16 -2.86 15.64
C ALA A 224 -8.06 -1.98 16.52
N SER A 225 -9.36 -1.89 16.23
CA SER A 225 -10.32 -1.11 17.01
C SER A 225 -10.52 -1.63 18.44
N MET A 226 -10.22 -2.91 18.73
CA MET A 226 -10.24 -3.42 20.10
C MET A 226 -9.10 -2.85 20.97
N VAL A 227 -7.96 -2.51 20.36
CA VAL A 227 -6.78 -1.96 21.07
C VAL A 227 -6.73 -0.43 20.96
N PHE A 228 -7.15 0.12 19.82
CA PHE A 228 -7.23 1.55 19.54
C PHE A 228 -8.68 1.94 19.23
N PRO A 229 -9.54 2.16 20.24
CA PRO A 229 -10.96 2.42 20.03
C PRO A 229 -11.26 3.69 19.24
N VAL A 230 -10.38 4.70 19.33
CA VAL A 230 -10.54 6.00 18.68
C VAL A 230 -9.32 6.28 17.81
N ASN A 231 -9.56 6.57 16.53
CA ASN A 231 -8.52 7.03 15.62
C ASN A 231 -8.20 8.50 15.92
N PRO A 232 -6.93 8.89 16.17
CA PRO A 232 -6.57 10.27 16.46
C PRO A 232 -7.01 11.29 15.40
N TYR A 233 -7.10 10.90 14.12
CA TYR A 233 -7.58 11.77 13.04
C TYR A 233 -9.07 12.12 13.16
N HIS A 234 -9.86 11.32 13.88
CA HIS A 234 -11.28 11.62 14.13
C HIS A 234 -11.49 12.76 15.13
N LEU A 235 -10.43 13.15 15.86
CA LEU A 235 -10.46 14.25 16.82
C LEU A 235 -10.18 15.62 16.17
N ILE A 236 -10.04 15.67 14.85
CA ILE A 236 -9.83 16.91 14.10
C ILE A 236 -11.20 17.55 13.89
N GLU A 237 -11.44 18.71 14.49
CA GLU A 237 -12.69 19.44 14.25
C GLU A 237 -12.70 20.01 12.82
N VAL A 238 -13.82 19.80 12.12
CA VAL A 238 -14.01 20.24 10.74
C VAL A 238 -15.20 21.18 10.71
N THR A 239 -15.00 22.37 10.15
CA THR A 239 -16.07 23.31 9.84
C THR A 239 -15.96 23.72 8.38
N GLU A 240 -16.99 23.42 7.59
CA GLU A 240 -17.00 23.78 6.18
C GLU A 240 -17.08 25.31 5.99
N PRO A 241 -16.22 25.91 5.15
CA PRO A 241 -16.30 27.32 4.82
C PRO A 241 -17.53 27.63 3.96
N VAL A 242 -18.25 28.71 4.30
CA VAL A 242 -19.36 29.20 3.49
C VAL A 242 -18.79 29.98 2.29
N PHE A 243 -18.67 29.31 1.15
CA PHE A 243 -18.22 29.93 -0.10
C PHE A 243 -19.37 30.22 -1.06
N ALA A 244 -19.24 31.32 -1.81
CA ALA A 244 -19.94 31.45 -3.08
C ALA A 244 -19.32 30.48 -4.12
N PHE A 245 -20.14 29.87 -4.98
CA PHE A 245 -19.71 28.83 -5.92
C PHE A 245 -18.43 29.18 -6.71
N PHE A 246 -18.36 30.37 -7.32
CA PHE A 246 -17.18 30.79 -8.08
C PHE A 246 -15.92 30.98 -7.24
N VAL A 247 -16.07 31.40 -5.98
CA VAL A 247 -14.94 31.56 -5.04
C VAL A 247 -14.42 30.18 -4.63
N GLN A 248 -15.31 29.23 -4.34
CA GLN A 248 -14.97 27.86 -4.00
C GLN A 248 -14.16 27.19 -5.12
N VAL A 249 -14.67 27.27 -6.36
CA VAL A 249 -13.99 26.69 -7.54
C VAL A 249 -12.61 27.31 -7.73
N LYS A 250 -12.50 28.65 -7.64
CA LYS A 250 -11.21 29.33 -7.76
C LYS A 250 -10.24 28.92 -6.66
N TYR A 251 -10.71 28.81 -5.42
CA TYR A 251 -9.89 28.43 -4.28
C TYR A 251 -9.36 27.00 -4.42
N PHE A 252 -10.24 26.04 -4.76
CA PHE A 252 -9.86 24.63 -4.98
C PHE A 252 -8.91 24.46 -6.17
N LEU A 253 -9.09 25.24 -7.24
CA LEU A 253 -8.17 25.24 -8.37
C LEU A 253 -6.77 25.72 -7.97
N ILE A 254 -6.69 26.83 -7.23
CA ILE A 254 -5.41 27.36 -6.72
C ILE A 254 -4.74 26.36 -5.78
N LEU A 255 -5.51 25.76 -4.88
CA LEU A 255 -5.01 24.75 -3.96
C LEU A 255 -4.44 23.55 -4.72
N ALA A 256 -5.15 23.02 -5.72
CA ALA A 256 -4.67 21.91 -6.54
C ALA A 256 -3.36 22.23 -7.28
N VAL A 257 -3.22 23.45 -7.81
CA VAL A 257 -1.98 23.89 -8.47
C VAL A 257 -0.83 23.96 -7.47
N ILE A 258 -1.03 24.58 -6.31
CA ILE A 258 0.00 24.69 -5.26
C ILE A 258 0.45 23.30 -4.81
N VAL A 259 -0.51 22.43 -4.48
CA VAL A 259 -0.25 21.04 -4.04
C VAL A 259 0.50 20.26 -5.12
N SER A 260 0.14 20.39 -6.39
CA SER A 260 0.81 19.70 -7.50
C SER A 260 2.26 20.14 -7.67
N VAL A 261 2.53 21.45 -7.60
CA VAL A 261 3.89 22.00 -7.72
C VAL A 261 4.76 21.59 -6.53
N CYS A 262 4.23 21.72 -5.31
CA CYS A 262 4.93 21.29 -4.10
C CYS A 262 5.15 19.76 -4.08
N GLY A 263 4.17 18.98 -4.53
CA GLY A 263 4.29 17.52 -4.68
C GLY A 263 5.36 17.13 -5.69
N LYS A 264 5.48 17.87 -6.82
CA LYS A 264 6.58 17.69 -7.78
C LYS A 264 7.93 17.93 -7.13
N PHE A 265 8.05 19.03 -6.41
CA PHE A 265 9.28 19.37 -5.71
C PHE A 265 9.65 18.30 -4.66
N TYR A 266 8.68 17.81 -3.89
CA TYR A 266 8.85 16.72 -2.92
C TYR A 266 9.34 15.43 -3.58
N SER A 267 8.60 14.92 -4.57
CA SER A 267 8.93 13.67 -5.25
C SER A 267 10.28 13.73 -5.97
N SER A 268 10.57 14.83 -6.66
CA SER A 268 11.85 15.04 -7.35
C SER A 268 13.02 15.07 -6.37
N THR A 269 12.87 15.80 -5.26
CA THR A 269 13.92 15.91 -4.23
C THR A 269 14.16 14.56 -3.55
N MET A 270 13.10 13.84 -3.19
CA MET A 270 13.20 12.49 -2.61
C MET A 270 13.98 11.54 -3.53
N ASN A 271 13.62 11.48 -4.81
CA ASN A 271 14.29 10.63 -5.78
C ASN A 271 15.75 11.04 -5.99
N ALA A 272 16.04 12.35 -6.11
CA ALA A 272 17.41 12.85 -6.26
C ALA A 272 18.28 12.47 -5.05
N PHE A 273 17.78 12.68 -3.83
CA PHE A 273 18.51 12.34 -2.61
C PHE A 273 18.75 10.84 -2.45
N ARG A 274 17.82 9.98 -2.87
CA ARG A 274 18.03 8.53 -2.91
C ARG A 274 19.23 8.15 -3.80
N HIS A 275 19.33 8.73 -4.99
CA HIS A 275 20.45 8.50 -5.91
C HIS A 275 21.77 9.04 -5.34
N VAL A 276 21.74 10.21 -4.71
CA VAL A 276 22.92 10.78 -4.04
C VAL A 276 23.36 9.88 -2.90
N TYR A 277 22.44 9.47 -2.02
CA TYR A 277 22.71 8.63 -0.86
C TYR A 277 23.32 7.27 -1.24
N ALA A 278 22.88 6.70 -2.37
CA ALA A 278 23.45 5.48 -2.95
C ALA A 278 24.89 5.68 -3.45
N LYS A 279 25.24 6.86 -3.99
CA LYS A 279 26.58 7.19 -4.50
C LYS A 279 27.58 7.62 -3.43
N VAL A 280 27.13 8.00 -2.23
CA VAL A 280 28.05 8.40 -1.16
C VAL A 280 28.86 7.19 -0.71
N ASN A 281 30.18 7.21 -0.92
CA ASN A 281 31.14 6.15 -0.56
C ASN A 281 31.49 6.08 0.94
N SER A 282 30.61 6.53 1.82
CA SER A 282 30.83 6.46 3.26
C SER A 282 30.43 5.09 3.83
N PRO A 283 31.15 4.58 4.86
CA PRO A 283 30.74 3.37 5.55
C PRO A 283 29.33 3.49 6.13
N ALA A 284 28.60 2.38 6.19
CA ALA A 284 27.23 2.34 6.66
C ALA A 284 27.04 2.98 8.05
N TYR A 285 27.98 2.73 8.99
CA TYR A 285 27.91 3.30 10.34
C TYR A 285 27.99 4.84 10.36
N VAL A 286 28.72 5.45 9.43
CA VAL A 286 28.82 6.91 9.29
C VAL A 286 27.52 7.49 8.75
N LYS A 287 26.90 6.82 7.76
CA LYS A 287 25.59 7.23 7.24
C LYS A 287 24.53 7.21 8.34
N MET A 288 24.52 6.15 9.17
CA MET A 288 23.63 6.05 10.33
C MET A 288 23.90 7.13 11.37
N LEU A 289 25.17 7.50 11.60
CA LEU A 289 25.54 8.57 12.54
C LEU A 289 24.92 9.91 12.11
N TYR A 290 25.03 10.27 10.83
CA TYR A 290 24.42 11.51 10.30
C TYR A 290 22.89 11.50 10.45
N LEU A 291 22.24 10.37 10.18
CA LEU A 291 20.79 10.24 10.33
C LEU A 291 20.33 10.40 11.78
N VAL A 292 21.00 9.74 12.73
CA VAL A 292 20.70 9.91 14.16
C VAL A 292 20.99 11.34 14.61
N LEU A 293 22.08 11.95 14.16
CA LEU A 293 22.41 13.33 14.50
C LEU A 293 21.29 14.29 14.11
N VAL A 294 20.81 14.21 12.88
CA VAL A 294 19.70 15.04 12.40
C VAL A 294 18.42 14.72 13.20
N ALA A 295 18.06 13.45 13.36
CA ALA A 295 16.88 13.05 14.13
C ALA A 295 16.93 13.53 15.59
N TYR A 296 18.11 13.51 16.20
CA TYR A 296 18.32 13.92 17.59
C TYR A 296 18.21 15.43 17.77
N ILE A 297 18.82 16.22 16.88
CA ILE A 297 18.69 17.69 16.87
C ILE A 297 17.21 18.08 16.73
N ILE A 298 16.48 17.43 15.82
CA ILE A 298 15.05 17.68 15.64
C ILE A 298 14.26 17.25 16.88
N SER A 299 14.63 16.14 17.52
CA SER A 299 13.99 15.69 18.76
C SER A 299 14.18 16.69 19.90
N LEU A 300 15.32 17.38 19.99
CA LEU A 300 15.55 18.43 20.98
C LEU A 300 14.69 19.68 20.72
N MET A 301 14.41 20.01 19.45
CA MET A 301 13.61 21.18 19.09
C MET A 301 12.10 20.91 19.15
N GLN A 302 11.66 19.81 18.53
CA GLN A 302 10.26 19.43 18.42
C GLN A 302 10.11 17.92 18.21
N VAL A 303 9.96 17.17 19.30
CA VAL A 303 9.83 15.70 19.25
C VAL A 303 8.65 15.27 18.40
N ASN A 304 7.55 16.01 18.41
CA ASN A 304 6.33 15.67 17.68
C ASN A 304 6.52 15.63 16.15
N LEU A 305 7.62 16.19 15.64
CA LEU A 305 7.96 16.17 14.21
C LEU A 305 8.65 14.88 13.77
N THR A 306 9.16 14.09 14.72
CA THR A 306 9.76 12.79 14.47
C THR A 306 8.69 11.69 14.38
N GLY A 307 9.06 10.46 14.00
CA GLY A 307 8.07 9.37 13.87
C GLY A 307 7.01 9.64 12.78
N GLY A 308 7.40 10.31 11.70
CA GLY A 308 6.52 10.66 10.57
C GLY A 308 5.84 12.02 10.70
N GLY A 309 5.86 12.67 11.87
CA GLY A 309 5.30 14.01 12.10
C GLY A 309 3.79 14.06 12.34
N GLU A 310 3.15 12.88 12.45
CA GLU A 310 1.70 12.73 12.67
C GLU A 310 1.23 13.47 13.93
N GLN A 311 1.98 13.36 15.04
CA GLN A 311 1.65 14.03 16.30
C GLN A 311 1.74 15.55 16.20
N PHE A 312 2.66 16.08 15.40
CA PHE A 312 2.75 17.52 15.16
C PHE A 312 1.57 18.02 14.31
N LEU A 313 1.19 17.28 13.27
CA LEU A 313 0.01 17.60 12.45
C LEU A 313 -1.27 17.64 13.32
N LEU A 314 -1.49 16.61 14.13
CA LEU A 314 -2.66 16.53 15.02
C LEU A 314 -2.68 17.68 16.04
N ALA A 315 -1.52 18.01 16.63
CA ALA A 315 -1.41 19.16 17.52
C ALA A 315 -1.74 20.49 16.81
N GLN A 316 -1.33 20.63 15.54
CA GLN A 316 -1.66 21.79 14.72
C GLN A 316 -3.15 21.85 14.35
N ALA A 317 -3.79 20.70 14.13
CA ALA A 317 -5.20 20.61 13.78
C ALA A 317 -6.14 21.00 14.93
N GLN A 318 -5.75 20.71 16.17
CA GLN A 318 -6.58 20.95 17.35
C GLN A 318 -6.40 22.35 17.94
N ASN A 319 -5.15 22.75 18.21
CA ASN A 319 -4.81 24.03 18.85
C ASN A 319 -3.49 24.56 18.27
N GLY A 320 -3.42 24.60 16.93
CA GLY A 320 -2.21 24.96 16.22
C GLY A 320 -1.79 26.42 16.36
N SER A 321 -0.53 26.67 16.01
CA SER A 321 -0.01 28.03 15.94
C SER A 321 -0.59 28.73 14.72
N THR A 322 -1.10 29.94 14.90
CA THR A 322 -1.57 30.80 13.81
C THR A 322 -0.42 31.49 13.07
N GLN A 323 0.82 31.34 13.53
CA GLN A 323 2.00 31.98 12.94
C GLN A 323 2.47 31.23 11.68
N ILE A 324 2.12 31.76 10.52
CA ILE A 324 2.46 31.20 9.20
C ILE A 324 3.96 30.92 9.04
N MET A 325 4.82 31.84 9.49
CA MET A 325 6.28 31.69 9.39
C MET A 325 6.80 30.48 10.17
N TRP A 326 6.27 30.25 11.38
CA TRP A 326 6.65 29.12 12.21
C TRP A 326 6.21 27.79 11.58
N VAL A 327 4.94 27.68 11.17
CA VAL A 327 4.41 26.48 10.52
C VAL A 327 5.19 26.18 9.23
N THR A 328 5.53 27.21 8.45
CA THR A 328 6.33 27.06 7.23
C THR A 328 7.74 26.56 7.54
N ALA A 329 8.41 27.11 8.54
CA ALA A 329 9.76 26.67 8.95
C ALA A 329 9.77 25.21 9.42
N VAL A 330 8.77 24.82 10.23
CA VAL A 330 8.66 23.44 10.74
C VAL A 330 8.28 22.46 9.61
N MET A 331 7.40 22.85 8.69
CA MET A 331 7.07 22.05 7.51
C MET A 331 8.32 21.82 6.63
N LEU A 332 9.12 22.86 6.37
CA LEU A 332 10.36 22.72 5.59
C LEU A 332 11.38 21.82 6.30
N LEU A 333 11.49 21.93 7.62
CA LEU A 333 12.35 21.08 8.42
C LEU A 333 11.89 19.61 8.38
N HIS A 334 10.58 19.36 8.48
CA HIS A 334 9.98 18.02 8.31
C HIS A 334 10.16 17.46 6.90
N PHE A 335 9.97 18.29 5.88
CA PHE A 335 10.23 17.95 4.49
C PHE A 335 11.66 17.44 4.30
N VAL A 336 12.65 18.21 4.77
CA VAL A 336 14.07 17.83 4.63
C VAL A 336 14.36 16.56 5.43
N PHE A 337 13.82 16.46 6.64
CA PHE A 337 14.04 15.31 7.51
C PHE A 337 13.42 14.02 6.97
N SER A 338 12.20 14.10 6.43
CA SER A 338 11.52 12.96 5.80
C SER A 338 12.25 12.49 4.55
N VAL A 339 12.77 13.41 3.72
CA VAL A 339 13.61 13.08 2.57
C VAL A 339 14.85 12.28 2.98
N PHE A 340 15.58 12.72 4.01
CA PHE A 340 16.74 11.99 4.51
C PHE A 340 16.37 10.62 5.11
N SER A 341 15.30 10.58 5.90
CA SER A 341 14.85 9.36 6.57
C SER A 341 14.42 8.28 5.58
N VAL A 342 13.60 8.62 4.60
CA VAL A 342 13.10 7.68 3.58
C VAL A 342 14.21 7.27 2.60
N SER A 343 15.07 8.21 2.20
CA SER A 343 16.20 7.93 1.29
C SER A 343 17.24 6.99 1.89
N SER A 344 17.28 6.83 3.21
CA SER A 344 18.22 5.95 3.91
C SER A 344 18.05 4.46 3.55
N GLY A 345 16.87 4.06 3.06
CA GLY A 345 16.52 2.68 2.74
C GLY A 345 16.22 1.80 3.96
N LEU A 346 16.18 2.37 5.16
CA LEU A 346 15.80 1.64 6.38
C LEU A 346 14.31 1.24 6.34
N PRO A 347 13.91 0.19 7.09
CA PRO A 347 12.54 -0.29 7.12
C PRO A 347 11.58 0.79 7.62
N GLY A 348 10.69 1.25 6.74
CA GLY A 348 9.77 2.34 7.05
C GLY A 348 9.08 2.90 5.83
N GLY A 349 7.82 3.28 6.01
CA GLY A 349 6.96 3.82 4.98
C GLY A 349 7.16 5.32 4.74
N SER A 350 6.81 5.80 3.54
CA SER A 350 6.84 7.23 3.19
C SER A 350 5.46 7.89 3.19
N PHE A 351 4.40 7.12 3.36
CA PHE A 351 3.02 7.58 3.21
C PHE A 351 2.63 8.58 4.30
N ILE A 352 2.85 8.26 5.59
CA ILE A 352 2.55 9.17 6.70
C ILE A 352 3.34 10.49 6.59
N PRO A 353 4.68 10.49 6.39
CA PRO A 353 5.41 11.73 6.16
C PRO A 353 4.87 12.57 4.99
N THR A 354 4.45 11.91 3.90
CA THR A 354 3.86 12.59 2.74
C THR A 354 2.50 13.22 3.08
N LEU A 355 1.64 12.47 3.78
CA LEU A 355 0.34 12.94 4.27
C LEU A 355 0.50 14.14 5.22
N VAL A 356 1.45 14.07 6.16
CA VAL A 356 1.74 15.16 7.10
C VAL A 356 2.24 16.41 6.39
N THR A 357 3.17 16.25 5.45
CA THR A 357 3.68 17.39 4.64
C THR A 357 2.52 18.06 3.88
N GLY A 358 1.62 17.26 3.30
CA GLY A 358 0.42 17.76 2.63
C GLY A 358 -0.55 18.49 3.55
N GLY A 359 -0.77 17.98 4.75
CA GLY A 359 -1.60 18.64 5.76
C GLY A 359 -1.01 19.97 6.21
N LEU A 360 0.28 20.02 6.55
CA LEU A 360 0.95 21.26 6.93
C LEU A 360 0.94 22.30 5.79
N LEU A 361 1.09 21.86 4.53
CA LEU A 361 0.93 22.74 3.37
C LEU A 361 -0.50 23.31 3.30
N GLY A 362 -1.51 22.47 3.51
CA GLY A 362 -2.92 22.89 3.57
C GLY A 362 -3.19 23.86 4.71
N GLN A 363 -2.59 23.63 5.88
CA GLN A 363 -2.67 24.55 7.02
C GLN A 363 -2.07 25.92 6.67
N ILE A 364 -0.93 25.97 5.98
CA ILE A 364 -0.32 27.23 5.52
C ILE A 364 -1.25 27.95 4.53
N VAL A 365 -1.79 27.25 3.54
CA VAL A 365 -2.73 27.82 2.56
C VAL A 365 -4.01 28.30 3.24
N GLY A 366 -4.50 27.57 4.23
CA GLY A 366 -5.63 27.96 5.07
C GLY A 366 -5.35 29.24 5.85
N LEU A 367 -4.25 29.30 6.60
CA LEU A 367 -3.86 30.49 7.38
C LEU A 367 -3.63 31.73 6.49
N VAL A 368 -3.08 31.55 5.29
CA VAL A 368 -2.98 32.62 4.29
C VAL A 368 -4.38 33.08 3.86
N GLY A 369 -5.30 32.14 3.60
CA GLY A 369 -6.70 32.43 3.32
C GLY A 369 -7.38 33.24 4.44
N VAL A 370 -7.11 32.92 5.70
CA VAL A 370 -7.60 33.69 6.85
C VAL A 370 -7.03 35.10 6.87
N ARG A 371 -5.73 35.26 6.62
CA ARG A 371 -5.07 36.58 6.58
C ARG A 371 -5.66 37.51 5.52
N TYR A 372 -6.10 36.94 4.39
CA TYR A 372 -6.77 37.69 3.32
C TYR A 372 -8.30 37.77 3.47
N GLY A 373 -8.87 37.24 4.57
CA GLY A 373 -10.30 37.30 4.86
C GLY A 373 -11.17 36.41 3.96
N VAL A 374 -10.58 35.38 3.33
CA VAL A 374 -11.30 34.45 2.43
C VAL A 374 -12.01 33.35 3.20
N ILE A 375 -11.46 32.92 4.34
CA ILE A 375 -12.01 31.89 5.23
C ILE A 375 -11.83 32.28 6.70
N GLY A 376 -12.62 31.67 7.59
CA GLY A 376 -12.46 31.77 9.05
C GLY A 376 -11.35 30.85 9.58
N GLN A 377 -10.92 31.07 10.83
CA GLN A 377 -9.91 30.23 11.49
C GLN A 377 -10.43 28.80 11.69
N GLU A 378 -11.72 28.66 11.95
CA GLU A 378 -12.45 27.40 12.09
C GLU A 378 -12.40 26.51 10.82
N ASN A 379 -12.16 27.11 9.65
CA ASN A 379 -12.12 26.39 8.38
C ASN A 379 -10.71 25.89 8.00
N VAL A 380 -9.67 26.23 8.77
CA VAL A 380 -8.28 25.86 8.42
C VAL A 380 -8.10 24.34 8.41
N SER A 381 -8.69 23.65 9.39
CA SER A 381 -8.65 22.18 9.47
C SER A 381 -9.33 21.49 8.29
N TYR A 382 -10.39 22.09 7.72
CA TYR A 382 -11.04 21.60 6.50
C TYR A 382 -10.07 21.64 5.30
N ILE A 383 -9.35 22.75 5.10
CA ILE A 383 -8.34 22.86 4.02
C ILE A 383 -7.14 21.96 4.26
N MET A 384 -6.73 21.78 5.51
CA MET A 384 -5.68 20.84 5.90
C MET A 384 -6.03 19.40 5.46
N LEU A 385 -7.23 18.92 5.76
CA LEU A 385 -7.67 17.56 5.38
C LEU A 385 -7.76 17.38 3.85
N VAL A 386 -8.31 18.35 3.13
CA VAL A 386 -8.37 18.31 1.65
C VAL A 386 -6.97 18.32 1.04
N SER A 387 -6.03 19.06 1.63
CA SER A 387 -4.63 19.08 1.17
C SER A 387 -3.88 17.79 1.50
N MET A 388 -4.20 17.12 2.61
CA MET A 388 -3.64 15.79 2.93
C MET A 388 -3.94 14.77 1.84
N SER A 389 -5.20 14.69 1.40
CA SER A 389 -5.59 13.77 0.32
C SER A 389 -4.93 14.18 -1.00
N ALA A 390 -5.02 15.44 -1.39
CA ALA A 390 -4.47 15.95 -2.63
C ALA A 390 -2.95 15.76 -2.74
N PHE A 391 -2.20 16.00 -1.67
CA PHE A 391 -0.74 15.83 -1.69
C PHE A 391 -0.32 14.36 -1.82
N LEU A 392 -1.08 13.44 -1.19
CA LEU A 392 -0.92 12.00 -1.44
C LEU A 392 -1.19 11.67 -2.91
N VAL A 393 -2.22 12.25 -3.54
CA VAL A 393 -2.45 12.07 -4.99
C VAL A 393 -1.26 12.54 -5.81
N ALA A 394 -0.69 13.70 -5.48
CA ALA A 394 0.44 14.26 -6.21
C ALA A 394 1.69 13.36 -6.18
N VAL A 395 1.96 12.70 -5.06
CA VAL A 395 3.18 11.90 -4.85
C VAL A 395 2.98 10.42 -5.19
N VAL A 396 1.89 9.82 -4.72
CA VAL A 396 1.61 8.39 -4.81
C VAL A 396 0.84 8.03 -6.09
N ARG A 397 0.07 8.96 -6.65
CA ARG A 397 -0.79 8.79 -7.85
C ARG A 397 -1.92 7.78 -7.67
N THR A 398 -2.52 7.76 -6.47
CA THR A 398 -3.65 6.91 -6.11
C THR A 398 -4.82 7.77 -5.61
N PRO A 399 -5.53 8.50 -6.49
CA PRO A 399 -6.60 9.42 -6.09
C PRO A 399 -7.72 8.75 -5.29
N LEU A 400 -8.21 7.59 -5.73
CA LEU A 400 -9.35 6.93 -5.08
C LEU A 400 -8.98 6.52 -3.65
N THR A 401 -7.81 5.91 -3.49
CA THR A 401 -7.25 5.54 -2.19
C THR A 401 -7.11 6.75 -1.26
N ALA A 402 -6.51 7.85 -1.74
CA ALA A 402 -6.22 9.01 -0.91
C ALA A 402 -7.50 9.71 -0.43
N ILE A 403 -8.51 9.85 -1.30
CA ILE A 403 -9.79 10.47 -0.96
C ILE A 403 -10.52 9.64 0.09
N VAL A 404 -10.68 8.33 -0.17
CA VAL A 404 -11.40 7.43 0.73
C VAL A 404 -10.67 7.29 2.06
N LEU A 405 -9.34 7.20 2.05
CA LEU A 405 -8.54 7.11 3.27
C LEU A 405 -8.77 8.29 4.21
N ILE A 406 -8.68 9.53 3.70
CA ILE A 406 -8.87 10.70 4.56
C ILE A 406 -10.28 10.72 5.13
N THR A 407 -11.30 10.38 4.35
CA THR A 407 -12.68 10.34 4.85
C THR A 407 -12.91 9.22 5.86
N GLU A 408 -12.25 8.09 5.70
CA GLU A 408 -12.42 6.92 6.57
C GLU A 408 -11.69 7.10 7.91
N ILE A 409 -10.46 7.65 7.91
CA ILE A 409 -9.70 7.88 9.16
C ILE A 409 -10.21 9.07 9.96
N THR A 410 -10.78 10.08 9.30
CA THR A 410 -11.32 11.28 9.96
C THR A 410 -12.79 11.12 10.31
N GLY A 411 -13.56 10.27 9.61
CA GLY A 411 -15.00 10.13 9.80
C GLY A 411 -15.83 11.32 9.30
N HIS A 412 -15.20 12.36 8.74
CA HIS A 412 -15.88 13.55 8.24
C HIS A 412 -16.22 13.39 6.75
N PHE A 413 -17.46 13.03 6.43
CA PHE A 413 -17.90 12.93 5.04
C PHE A 413 -17.96 14.29 4.31
N GLU A 414 -17.98 15.40 5.05
CA GLU A 414 -17.95 16.76 4.51
C GLU A 414 -16.69 17.04 3.67
N VAL A 415 -15.56 16.40 3.98
CA VAL A 415 -14.32 16.55 3.20
C VAL A 415 -14.24 15.62 1.98
N PHE A 416 -15.24 14.76 1.76
CA PHE A 416 -15.23 13.79 0.65
C PHE A 416 -15.27 14.49 -0.72
N TYR A 417 -16.33 15.25 -0.99
CA TYR A 417 -16.51 15.97 -2.26
C TYR A 417 -15.39 16.95 -2.61
N PRO A 418 -14.94 17.85 -1.71
CA PRO A 418 -13.83 18.75 -2.01
C PRO A 418 -12.51 17.98 -2.26
N SER A 419 -12.28 16.85 -1.56
CA SER A 419 -11.13 15.99 -1.83
C SER A 419 -11.21 15.32 -3.21
N VAL A 420 -12.40 14.94 -3.68
CA VAL A 420 -12.59 14.45 -5.07
C VAL A 420 -12.22 15.52 -6.08
N VAL A 421 -12.69 16.76 -5.89
CA VAL A 421 -12.41 17.87 -6.82
C VAL A 421 -10.93 18.22 -6.82
N VAL A 422 -10.35 18.53 -5.65
CA VAL A 422 -8.95 18.95 -5.54
C VAL A 422 -8.01 17.80 -5.87
N GLY A 423 -8.32 16.58 -5.43
CA GLY A 423 -7.55 15.37 -5.74
C GLY A 423 -7.57 15.05 -7.24
N GLY A 424 -8.74 15.13 -7.88
CA GLY A 424 -8.87 14.93 -9.33
C GLY A 424 -8.12 15.98 -10.15
N LEU A 425 -8.24 17.26 -9.78
CA LEU A 425 -7.47 18.34 -10.39
C LEU A 425 -5.96 18.15 -10.18
N THR A 426 -5.55 17.73 -8.99
CA THR A 426 -4.14 17.45 -8.66
C THR A 426 -3.60 16.28 -9.50
N TYR A 427 -4.40 15.22 -9.69
CA TYR A 427 -4.05 14.13 -10.59
C TYR A 427 -3.83 14.63 -12.02
N TYR A 428 -4.73 15.46 -12.54
CA TYR A 428 -4.61 16.06 -13.87
C TYR A 428 -3.35 16.95 -14.01
N PHE A 429 -3.11 17.87 -13.07
CA PHE A 429 -1.92 18.73 -13.10
C PHE A 429 -0.62 17.95 -12.97
N THR A 430 -0.60 16.88 -12.17
CA THR A 430 0.59 16.03 -12.07
C THR A 430 0.87 15.27 -13.38
N GLU A 431 -0.15 14.86 -14.14
CA GLU A 431 0.01 14.34 -15.52
C GLU A 431 0.59 15.39 -16.46
N LEU A 432 0.07 16.62 -16.45
CA LEU A 432 0.63 17.74 -17.24
C LEU A 432 2.10 18.01 -16.90
N LEU A 433 2.46 17.88 -15.62
CA LEU A 433 3.83 18.06 -15.14
C LEU A 433 4.76 16.85 -15.43
N GLN A 434 4.25 15.81 -16.10
CA GLN A 434 4.94 14.56 -16.46
C GLN A 434 5.62 13.87 -15.26
N MET A 435 4.99 13.92 -14.10
CA MET A 435 5.54 13.32 -12.88
C MET A 435 5.39 11.79 -12.91
N LYS A 436 6.48 11.06 -12.75
CA LYS A 436 6.39 9.60 -12.54
C LYS A 436 5.83 9.29 -11.13
N PRO A 437 4.91 8.31 -10.98
CA PRO A 437 4.44 7.87 -9.66
C PRO A 437 5.59 7.34 -8.79
N SER A 438 5.65 7.77 -7.52
CA SER A 438 6.74 7.36 -6.61
C SER A 438 6.77 5.84 -6.39
N ASN A 439 5.62 5.18 -6.27
CA ASN A 439 5.59 3.73 -6.06
C ASN A 439 6.14 2.97 -7.27
N VAL A 440 5.96 3.50 -8.49
CA VAL A 440 6.46 2.89 -9.73
C VAL A 440 7.96 3.10 -9.86
N SER A 441 8.49 4.30 -9.59
CA SER A 441 9.94 4.53 -9.61
C SER A 441 10.66 3.68 -8.55
N LEU A 442 10.10 3.61 -7.33
CA LEU A 442 10.65 2.77 -6.27
C LEU A 442 10.67 1.29 -6.67
N TYR A 443 9.65 0.83 -7.39
CA TYR A 443 9.53 -0.52 -7.90
C TYR A 443 10.53 -0.82 -9.03
N GLU A 444 10.64 0.06 -10.03
CA GLU A 444 11.61 -0.05 -11.13
C GLU A 444 13.06 -0.10 -10.59
N ASP A 445 13.40 0.80 -9.68
CA ASP A 445 14.73 0.82 -9.05
C ASP A 445 15.04 -0.50 -8.31
N MET A 446 14.03 -1.08 -7.67
CA MET A 446 14.17 -2.33 -6.92
C MET A 446 14.41 -3.53 -7.86
N ILE A 447 13.63 -3.67 -8.93
CA ILE A 447 13.79 -4.82 -9.85
C ILE A 447 15.09 -4.77 -10.67
N HIS A 448 15.65 -3.58 -10.88
CA HIS A 448 16.93 -3.42 -11.58
C HIS A 448 18.17 -3.50 -10.67
N ALA A 449 17.98 -3.49 -9.35
CA ALA A 449 19.07 -3.64 -8.40
C ALA A 449 19.70 -5.05 -8.51
N PRO A 450 21.03 -5.17 -8.33
CA PRO A 450 21.76 -6.42 -8.55
C PRO A 450 21.23 -7.58 -7.70
N ASP A 451 20.69 -7.30 -6.51
CA ASP A 451 20.12 -8.29 -5.60
C ASP A 451 18.83 -8.95 -6.12
N PHE A 452 18.18 -8.37 -7.13
CA PHE A 452 16.87 -8.79 -7.65
C PHE A 452 16.86 -9.12 -9.14
N LYS A 453 18.02 -9.18 -9.81
CA LYS A 453 18.18 -9.49 -11.24
C LYS A 453 17.90 -10.95 -11.64
N GLU A 454 17.40 -11.81 -10.76
CA GLU A 454 17.12 -13.21 -11.12
C GLU A 454 16.02 -13.27 -12.21
N GLU A 455 16.40 -13.65 -13.43
CA GLU A 455 15.49 -14.00 -14.54
C GLU A 455 14.76 -15.31 -14.21
N LYS A 456 13.78 -15.24 -13.29
CA LYS A 456 12.90 -16.39 -13.05
C LYS A 456 11.85 -16.45 -14.12
N ARG A 457 11.70 -17.64 -14.70
CA ARG A 457 10.53 -18.00 -15.49
C ARG A 457 9.31 -18.15 -14.56
N TYR A 458 8.23 -17.50 -14.94
CA TYR A 458 6.97 -17.46 -14.23
C TYR A 458 5.96 -18.39 -14.93
N THR A 459 5.21 -19.17 -14.15
CA THR A 459 4.16 -20.04 -14.68
C THR A 459 2.77 -19.43 -14.39
N LEU A 460 2.05 -19.09 -15.45
CA LEU A 460 0.66 -18.66 -15.42
C LEU A 460 -0.25 -19.87 -15.67
N SER A 461 -1.19 -20.15 -14.76
CA SER A 461 -2.24 -21.15 -14.99
C SER A 461 -3.51 -20.45 -15.45
N VAL A 462 -4.04 -20.84 -16.62
CA VAL A 462 -5.30 -20.30 -17.15
C VAL A 462 -6.25 -21.45 -17.47
N GLU A 463 -7.53 -21.28 -17.14
CA GLU A 463 -8.58 -22.23 -17.48
C GLU A 463 -9.23 -21.84 -18.81
N ILE A 464 -9.47 -22.82 -19.67
CA ILE A 464 -10.04 -22.58 -21.00
C ILE A 464 -11.55 -22.53 -20.91
N MET A 465 -12.14 -21.42 -21.36
CA MET A 465 -13.59 -21.28 -21.52
C MET A 465 -14.06 -21.66 -22.92
N THR A 466 -15.33 -22.05 -23.02
CA THR A 466 -16.00 -22.34 -24.30
C THR A 466 -15.97 -21.11 -25.19
N ASP A 467 -15.72 -21.30 -26.49
CA ASP A 467 -15.60 -20.26 -27.53
C ASP A 467 -14.35 -19.36 -27.40
N SER A 468 -13.39 -19.68 -26.52
CA SER A 468 -12.12 -18.95 -26.40
C SER A 468 -11.17 -19.24 -27.56
N TYR A 469 -10.14 -18.40 -27.77
CA TYR A 469 -9.15 -18.62 -28.85
C TYR A 469 -8.39 -19.95 -28.70
N LEU A 470 -8.20 -20.41 -27.45
CA LEU A 470 -7.57 -21.69 -27.13
C LEU A 470 -8.50 -22.90 -27.31
N ASP A 471 -9.81 -22.70 -27.42
CA ASP A 471 -10.79 -23.79 -27.56
C ASP A 471 -10.60 -24.55 -28.88
N GLY A 472 -10.42 -25.87 -28.79
CA GLY A 472 -10.36 -26.76 -29.95
C GLY A 472 -9.07 -26.71 -30.76
N LYS A 473 -8.06 -25.94 -30.34
CA LYS A 473 -6.74 -25.85 -31.00
C LYS A 473 -5.74 -26.87 -30.46
N LEU A 474 -4.79 -27.25 -31.30
CA LEU A 474 -3.61 -28.02 -30.90
C LEU A 474 -2.58 -27.08 -30.29
N VAL A 475 -1.91 -27.53 -29.22
CA VAL A 475 -0.88 -26.74 -28.53
C VAL A 475 0.23 -26.27 -29.48
N ASP A 476 0.60 -27.10 -30.46
CA ASP A 476 1.67 -26.80 -31.42
C ASP A 476 1.25 -25.79 -32.52
N GLU A 477 -0.05 -25.58 -32.70
CA GLU A 477 -0.61 -24.64 -33.69
C GLU A 477 -0.93 -23.26 -33.08
N LEU A 478 -0.66 -23.08 -31.78
CA LEU A 478 -0.94 -21.85 -31.06
C LEU A 478 0.16 -20.80 -31.30
N SER A 479 -0.26 -19.62 -31.77
CA SER A 479 0.61 -18.44 -31.80
C SER A 479 0.62 -17.77 -30.43
N LEU A 480 1.55 -18.20 -29.56
CA LEU A 480 1.82 -17.52 -28.29
C LEU A 480 2.76 -16.31 -28.51
N PRO A 481 2.69 -15.28 -27.65
CA PRO A 481 3.66 -14.19 -27.63
C PRO A 481 5.11 -14.67 -27.45
N GLU A 482 6.08 -13.88 -27.89
CA GLU A 482 7.50 -14.22 -27.77
C GLU A 482 7.87 -14.60 -26.32
N ARG A 483 8.63 -15.68 -26.16
CA ARG A 483 9.09 -16.25 -24.87
C ARG A 483 8.01 -16.85 -23.95
N CYS A 484 6.82 -17.14 -24.47
CA CYS A 484 5.80 -17.94 -23.77
C CYS A 484 5.80 -19.39 -24.26
N VAL A 485 5.77 -20.36 -23.34
CA VAL A 485 5.73 -21.80 -23.64
C VAL A 485 4.68 -22.48 -22.77
N ILE A 486 3.78 -23.26 -23.36
CA ILE A 486 2.88 -24.12 -22.58
C ILE A 486 3.68 -25.31 -22.06
N ILE A 487 3.83 -25.40 -20.74
CA ILE A 487 4.62 -26.44 -20.08
C ILE A 487 3.78 -27.60 -19.56
N ASN A 488 2.48 -27.39 -19.33
CA ASN A 488 1.60 -28.43 -18.81
C ASN A 488 0.14 -28.16 -19.16
N VAL A 489 -0.64 -29.22 -19.38
CA VAL A 489 -2.10 -29.17 -19.52
C VAL A 489 -2.71 -30.09 -18.47
N HIS A 490 -3.56 -29.56 -17.61
CA HIS A 490 -4.20 -30.32 -16.54
C HIS A 490 -5.67 -30.55 -16.87
N ARG A 491 -6.06 -31.83 -16.97
CA ARG A 491 -7.42 -32.29 -17.29
C ARG A 491 -7.84 -33.36 -16.29
N ASP A 492 -8.96 -33.15 -15.61
CA ASP A 492 -9.56 -34.11 -14.66
C ASP A 492 -8.56 -34.70 -13.63
N GLY A 493 -7.66 -33.88 -13.09
CA GLY A 493 -6.67 -34.32 -12.10
C GLY A 493 -5.41 -34.98 -12.67
N LYS A 494 -5.27 -35.08 -14.00
CA LYS A 494 -4.09 -35.66 -14.67
C LYS A 494 -3.33 -34.59 -15.45
N ASN A 495 -2.00 -34.66 -15.40
CA ASN A 495 -1.11 -33.84 -16.22
C ASN A 495 -0.91 -34.50 -17.60
N LEU A 496 -1.23 -33.78 -18.65
CA LEU A 496 -1.05 -34.16 -20.04
C LEU A 496 0.21 -33.50 -20.60
N VAL A 497 0.88 -34.19 -21.53
CA VAL A 497 2.03 -33.63 -22.25
C VAL A 497 1.53 -32.54 -23.19
N PRO A 498 2.11 -31.33 -23.18
CA PRO A 498 1.63 -30.23 -24.01
C PRO A 498 1.63 -30.54 -25.50
N ALA A 499 2.71 -31.12 -26.02
CA ALA A 499 2.89 -31.40 -27.44
C ALA A 499 1.80 -32.35 -27.98
N GLY A 500 1.16 -31.98 -29.09
CA GLY A 500 0.10 -32.73 -29.74
C GLY A 500 -1.24 -32.79 -28.98
N THR A 501 -1.37 -32.13 -27.83
CA THR A 501 -2.64 -32.14 -27.07
C THR A 501 -3.61 -31.12 -27.65
N ARG A 502 -4.85 -31.58 -27.91
CA ARG A 502 -5.96 -30.70 -28.28
C ARG A 502 -6.62 -30.15 -27.02
N LEU A 503 -6.64 -28.84 -26.93
CA LEU A 503 -7.22 -28.10 -25.81
C LEU A 503 -8.76 -28.14 -25.88
N ILE A 504 -9.40 -28.35 -24.73
CA ILE A 504 -10.86 -28.35 -24.61
C ILE A 504 -11.30 -27.44 -23.44
N PRO A 505 -12.56 -26.96 -23.43
CA PRO A 505 -13.08 -26.17 -22.33
C PRO A 505 -13.03 -26.94 -21.01
N GLY A 506 -12.54 -26.29 -19.95
CA GLY A 506 -12.31 -26.89 -18.64
C GLY A 506 -10.88 -27.42 -18.41
N ASP A 507 -10.01 -27.41 -19.43
CA ASP A 507 -8.58 -27.67 -19.23
C ASP A 507 -7.91 -26.49 -18.50
N GLN A 508 -6.99 -26.80 -17.59
CA GLN A 508 -6.09 -25.80 -17.01
C GLN A 508 -4.72 -25.86 -17.68
N VAL A 509 -4.38 -24.82 -18.44
CA VAL A 509 -3.11 -24.69 -19.16
C VAL A 509 -2.11 -23.92 -18.32
N GLN A 510 -0.91 -24.45 -18.16
CA GLN A 510 0.23 -23.77 -17.54
C GLN A 510 1.15 -23.20 -18.61
N ILE A 511 1.19 -21.88 -18.70
CA ILE A 511 2.04 -21.11 -19.62
C ILE A 511 3.22 -20.57 -18.83
N GLU A 512 4.42 -20.98 -19.18
CA GLU A 512 5.67 -20.42 -18.68
C GLU A 512 6.08 -19.21 -19.53
N MET A 513 6.47 -18.12 -18.89
CA MET A 513 6.95 -16.90 -19.53
C MET A 513 8.04 -16.25 -18.69
N ASP A 514 8.80 -15.32 -19.26
CA ASP A 514 9.71 -14.51 -18.45
C ASP A 514 8.89 -13.68 -17.45
N SER A 515 9.29 -13.69 -16.17
CA SER A 515 8.64 -12.84 -15.16
C SER A 515 8.61 -11.38 -15.61
N GLN A 516 9.60 -10.94 -16.41
CA GLN A 516 9.70 -9.60 -16.97
C GLN A 516 8.55 -9.16 -17.89
N ASP A 517 7.85 -10.10 -18.49
CA ASP A 517 6.79 -9.81 -19.46
C ASP A 517 5.38 -10.02 -18.90
N ILE A 518 5.26 -10.48 -17.64
CA ILE A 518 3.95 -10.79 -17.04
C ILE A 518 2.95 -9.61 -17.10
N GLU A 519 3.41 -8.38 -16.87
CA GLU A 519 2.51 -7.21 -16.85
C GLU A 519 1.98 -6.87 -18.25
N LYS A 520 2.71 -7.24 -19.31
CA LYS A 520 2.32 -7.02 -20.70
C LYS A 520 1.52 -8.20 -21.25
N LEU A 521 1.86 -9.42 -20.84
CA LEU A 521 1.37 -10.65 -21.47
C LEU A 521 0.21 -11.30 -20.70
N TYR A 522 -0.07 -10.92 -19.46
CA TYR A 522 -1.16 -11.51 -18.67
C TYR A 522 -2.54 -11.34 -19.34
N GLU A 523 -2.96 -10.09 -19.63
CA GLU A 523 -4.26 -9.83 -20.26
C GLU A 523 -4.40 -10.48 -21.65
N PRO A 524 -3.40 -10.39 -22.55
CA PRO A 524 -3.43 -11.12 -23.82
C PRO A 524 -3.59 -12.62 -23.64
N LEU A 525 -2.84 -13.24 -22.72
CA LEU A 525 -2.88 -14.69 -22.51
C LEU A 525 -4.17 -15.15 -21.82
N VAL A 526 -4.69 -14.38 -20.88
CA VAL A 526 -5.97 -14.65 -20.24
C VAL A 526 -7.11 -14.46 -21.23
N SER A 527 -7.11 -13.42 -22.05
CA SER A 527 -8.14 -13.21 -23.09
C SER A 527 -8.09 -14.25 -24.21
N MET A 528 -6.93 -14.86 -24.46
CA MET A 528 -6.85 -16.03 -25.35
C MET A 528 -7.58 -17.25 -24.77
N ALA A 529 -7.57 -17.43 -23.45
CA ALA A 529 -8.16 -18.58 -22.76
C ALA A 529 -9.60 -18.34 -22.26
N ASN A 530 -9.94 -17.09 -21.98
CA ASN A 530 -11.23 -16.63 -21.46
C ASN A 530 -11.83 -15.56 -22.36
N ILE A 531 -13.11 -15.71 -22.66
CA ILE A 531 -13.91 -14.61 -23.19
C ILE A 531 -14.44 -13.85 -21.96
N TYR A 532 -14.04 -12.59 -21.79
CA TYR A 532 -14.66 -11.69 -20.82
C TYR A 532 -16.06 -11.27 -21.28
#